data_AF-A0A957IYH4-F1
#
_entry.id   AF-A0A957IYH4-F1
#
_cell.length_a   1.000
_cell.length_b   1.000
_cell.length_c   1.000
_cell.angle_alpha   90.00
_cell.angle_beta   90.00
_cell.angle_gamma   90.00
#
_symmetry.space_group_name_H-M   'P 1'
#
loop_
_entity.id
_entity.type
_entity.pdbx_description
1 polymer ?
#
loop_
_entity_poly.entity_id
_entity_poly.type
_entity_poly.pdbx_seq_one_letter_code
_entity_poly.pdbx_strand_id
1 'polypeptide(L)'
;MTISTTIKSIQDIMRQDAGVDGDAQRISQLVWMIFLKLFDAAEDLYEWEEAYASPVPERLRWRNWAADDEGITGDALLDFVNNELFPTLKELATSPGVDPRDAIVGEAVADAYNYMK
;
A
#
# COMPACT_ATOMS: atom_id res chain seq x y z
N MET A 1 -16.64 15.29 -3.38
CA MET A 1 -16.86 14.43 -2.19
C MET A 1 -15.97 14.92 -1.07
N THR A 2 -16.42 14.83 0.19
CA THR A 2 -15.54 15.09 1.34
C THR A 2 -14.77 13.82 1.70
N ILE A 3 -13.59 13.98 2.31
CA ILE A 3 -12.74 12.84 2.74
C ILE A 3 -13.52 11.88 3.64
N SER A 4 -14.33 12.42 4.55
CA SER A 4 -15.18 11.61 5.45
C SER A 4 -16.19 10.75 4.70
N THR A 5 -16.77 11.26 3.61
CA THR A 5 -17.70 10.48 2.78
C THR A 5 -16.97 9.36 2.04
N THR A 6 -15.76 9.62 1.52
CA THR A 6 -14.94 8.59 0.86
C THR A 6 -14.52 7.49 1.84
N ILE A 7 -14.00 7.85 3.02
CA ILE A 7 -13.62 6.87 4.05
C ILE A 7 -14.82 6.00 4.44
N LYS A 8 -15.99 6.62 4.64
CA LYS A 8 -17.21 5.88 4.97
C LYS A 8 -17.60 4.91 3.86
N SER A 9 -17.52 5.33 2.61
CA SER A 9 -17.80 4.47 1.46
C SER A 9 -16.87 3.25 1.42
N ILE A 10 -15.57 3.43 1.67
CA ILE A 10 -14.62 2.31 1.71
C ILE A 10 -14.94 1.37 2.87
N GLN A 11 -15.22 1.90 4.06
CA GLN A 11 -15.62 1.08 5.21
C GLN A 11 -16.91 0.29 4.94
N ASP A 12 -17.89 0.88 4.25
CA ASP A 12 -19.14 0.23 3.88
C ASP A 12 -18.90 -0.90 2.87
N ILE A 13 -17.93 -0.76 1.95
CA ILE A 13 -17.48 -1.84 1.05
C ILE A 13 -16.80 -2.96 1.85
N MET A 14 -15.84 -2.62 2.72
CA MET A 14 -15.10 -3.61 3.52
C MET A 14 -15.99 -4.43 4.47
N ARG A 15 -17.17 -3.91 4.88
CA ARG A 15 -18.11 -4.68 5.70
C ARG A 15 -18.73 -5.87 4.97
N GLN A 16 -18.65 -5.91 3.65
CA GLN A 16 -19.16 -7.00 2.82
C GLN A 16 -18.11 -8.09 2.61
N ASP A 17 -16.84 -7.81 2.92
CA ASP A 17 -15.72 -8.72 2.77
C ASP A 17 -15.70 -9.74 3.92
N ALA A 18 -15.71 -11.03 3.58
CA ALA A 18 -15.74 -12.12 4.55
C ALA A 18 -14.41 -12.35 5.29
N GLY A 19 -13.32 -11.77 4.79
CA GLY A 19 -12.00 -11.84 5.39
C GLY A 19 -11.72 -10.76 6.43
N VAL A 20 -12.49 -9.65 6.44
CA VAL A 20 -12.30 -8.52 7.36
C VAL A 20 -13.34 -8.51 8.48
N ASP A 21 -12.92 -8.89 9.68
CA ASP A 21 -13.74 -8.89 10.89
C ASP A 21 -13.41 -7.73 11.84
N GLY A 22 -14.44 -6.96 12.19
CA GLY A 22 -14.35 -5.84 13.12
C GLY A 22 -13.66 -4.57 12.57
N ASP A 23 -13.72 -3.50 13.37
CA ASP A 23 -13.22 -2.19 12.95
C ASP A 23 -11.68 -2.11 12.97
N ALA A 24 -11.02 -2.86 13.84
CA ALA A 24 -9.56 -2.91 13.89
C ALA A 24 -8.95 -3.42 12.57
N GLN A 25 -9.53 -4.48 11.99
CA GLN A 25 -9.05 -5.02 10.71
C GLN A 25 -9.37 -4.08 9.56
N ARG A 26 -10.57 -3.45 9.54
CA ARG A 26 -10.91 -2.41 8.55
C ARG A 26 -9.94 -1.23 8.60
N ILE A 27 -9.62 -0.75 9.79
CA ILE A 27 -8.62 0.31 9.99
C ILE A 27 -7.25 -0.15 9.49
N SER A 28 -6.82 -1.37 9.83
CA SER A 28 -5.56 -1.94 9.35
C SER A 28 -5.50 -1.98 7.82
N GLN A 29 -6.57 -2.40 7.14
CA GLN A 29 -6.63 -2.40 5.67
C GLN A 29 -6.53 -0.98 5.08
N LEU A 30 -7.22 -0.01 5.69
CA LEU A 30 -7.13 1.39 5.26
C LEU A 30 -5.74 1.98 5.44
N VAL A 31 -5.08 1.68 6.57
CA VAL A 31 -3.80 2.31 6.93
C VAL A 31 -2.72 2.02 5.88
N TRP A 32 -2.52 0.75 5.49
CA TRP A 32 -1.46 0.42 4.54
C TRP A 32 -1.76 0.98 3.13
N MET A 33 -3.02 0.94 2.70
CA MET A 33 -3.41 1.46 1.38
C MET A 33 -3.23 2.99 1.31
N ILE A 34 -3.69 3.70 2.35
CA ILE A 34 -3.53 5.15 2.43
C ILE A 34 -2.04 5.51 2.50
N PHE A 35 -1.25 4.77 3.27
CA PHE A 35 0.19 4.97 3.35
C PHE A 35 0.85 4.86 1.97
N LEU A 36 0.62 3.77 1.23
CA LEU A 36 1.21 3.59 -0.11
C LEU A 36 0.75 4.67 -1.09
N LYS A 37 -0.53 5.07 -1.05
CA LYS A 37 -1.03 6.15 -1.90
C LYS A 37 -0.39 7.50 -1.60
N LEU A 38 -0.21 7.81 -0.31
CA LEU A 38 0.43 9.05 0.13
C LEU A 38 1.93 9.04 -0.17
N PHE A 39 2.58 7.89 -0.01
CA PHE A 39 3.98 7.72 -0.33
C PHE A 39 4.22 7.97 -1.82
N ASP A 40 3.48 7.31 -2.70
CA ASP A 40 3.56 7.50 -4.16
C ASP A 40 3.34 8.97 -4.58
N ALA A 41 2.41 9.68 -3.93
CA ALA A 41 2.19 11.11 -4.17
C ALA A 41 3.33 12.00 -3.64
N ALA A 42 4.05 11.56 -2.60
CA ALA A 42 5.25 12.25 -2.14
C ALA A 42 6.44 11.97 -3.06
N GLU A 43 6.57 10.74 -3.58
CA GLU A 43 7.58 10.38 -4.57
C GLU A 43 7.45 11.23 -5.83
N ASP A 44 6.23 11.49 -6.30
CA ASP A 44 5.97 12.42 -7.41
C ASP A 44 6.60 13.80 -7.23
N LEU A 45 6.79 14.26 -5.99
CA LEU A 45 7.45 15.54 -5.69
C LEU A 45 8.97 15.39 -5.61
N TYR A 46 9.47 14.25 -5.14
CA TYR A 46 10.90 13.98 -5.00
C TYR A 46 11.57 13.53 -6.29
N GLU A 47 10.85 12.92 -7.22
CA GLU A 47 11.36 12.50 -8.54
C GLU A 47 11.88 13.68 -9.38
N TRP A 48 11.53 14.91 -9.03
CA TRP A 48 12.11 16.11 -9.64
C TRP A 48 13.53 16.44 -9.14
N GLU A 49 13.99 15.79 -8.07
CA GLU A 49 15.34 15.94 -7.52
C GLU A 49 16.30 14.96 -8.18
N GLU A 50 17.40 15.44 -8.78
CA GLU A 50 18.36 14.60 -9.55
C GLU A 50 19.00 13.45 -8.76
N ALA A 51 19.03 13.54 -7.42
CA ALA A 51 19.65 12.54 -6.56
C ALA A 51 18.65 11.54 -5.96
N TYR A 52 17.34 11.69 -6.24
CA TYR A 52 16.33 10.81 -5.67
C TYR A 52 16.22 9.51 -6.46
N ALA A 53 16.33 8.39 -5.75
CA ALA A 53 15.98 7.07 -6.26
C ALA A 53 14.92 6.47 -5.33
N SER A 54 13.79 6.08 -5.91
CA SER A 54 12.72 5.42 -5.15
C SER A 54 13.21 4.10 -4.55
N PRO A 55 12.92 3.83 -3.27
CA PRO A 55 13.17 2.52 -2.68
C PRO A 55 12.21 1.44 -3.15
N VAL A 56 11.05 1.85 -3.68
CA VAL A 56 10.01 0.94 -4.10
C VAL A 56 10.28 0.55 -5.55
N PRO A 57 10.45 -0.76 -5.85
CA PRO A 57 10.58 -1.23 -7.22
C PRO A 57 9.42 -0.73 -8.08
N GLU A 58 9.70 -0.35 -9.33
CA GLU A 58 8.73 0.30 -10.21
C GLU A 58 7.39 -0.45 -10.26
N ARG A 59 7.40 -1.77 -10.47
CA ARG A 59 6.19 -2.63 -10.48
C ARG A 59 5.33 -2.52 -9.21
N LEU A 60 5.93 -2.21 -8.07
CA LEU A 60 5.27 -2.18 -6.76
C LEU A 60 4.78 -0.78 -6.36
N ARG A 61 5.16 0.27 -7.11
CA ARG A 61 4.67 1.63 -6.86
C ARG A 61 3.16 1.69 -7.09
N TRP A 62 2.45 2.43 -6.24
CA TRP A 62 0.99 2.50 -6.26
C TRP A 62 0.45 2.81 -7.66
N ARG A 63 1.05 3.77 -8.36
CA ARG A 63 0.66 4.19 -9.71
C ARG A 63 0.65 3.06 -10.75
N ASN A 64 1.42 2.00 -10.54
CA ASN A 64 1.62 0.93 -11.54
C ASN A 64 0.69 -0.28 -11.37
N TRP A 65 -0.03 -0.39 -10.25
CA TRP A 65 -0.98 -1.50 -10.04
C TRP A 65 -2.35 -1.06 -9.52
N ALA A 66 -2.47 0.11 -8.88
CA ALA A 66 -3.70 0.58 -8.23
C ALA A 66 -4.33 1.83 -8.85
N ALA A 67 -3.68 2.47 -9.85
CA ALA A 67 -4.20 3.70 -10.45
C ALA A 67 -5.10 3.47 -11.69
N ASP A 68 -5.06 2.27 -12.26
CA ASP A 68 -5.90 1.89 -13.40
C ASP A 68 -7.19 1.25 -12.90
N ASP A 69 -8.34 1.82 -13.27
CA ASP A 69 -9.67 1.30 -12.92
C ASP A 69 -9.95 -0.08 -13.57
N GLU A 70 -9.26 -0.41 -14.67
CA GLU A 70 -9.30 -1.72 -15.34
C GLU A 70 -8.10 -2.62 -15.00
N GLY A 71 -7.35 -2.27 -13.95
CA GLY A 71 -6.15 -2.98 -13.51
C GLY A 71 -6.40 -4.38 -12.93
N ILE A 72 -5.39 -4.91 -12.25
CA ILE A 72 -5.45 -6.24 -11.62
C ILE A 72 -6.56 -6.31 -10.56
N THR A 73 -7.31 -7.42 -10.54
CA THR A 73 -8.44 -7.62 -9.62
C THR A 73 -8.58 -9.08 -9.19
N GLY A 74 -9.48 -9.35 -8.24
CA GLY A 74 -9.79 -10.70 -7.73
C GLY A 74 -8.55 -11.44 -7.22
N ASP A 75 -8.49 -12.76 -7.47
CA ASP A 75 -7.41 -13.64 -7.00
C ASP A 75 -6.02 -13.16 -7.44
N ALA A 76 -5.90 -12.57 -8.63
CA ALA A 76 -4.62 -12.05 -9.13
C ALA A 76 -4.12 -10.86 -8.30
N LEU A 77 -5.04 -9.98 -7.87
CA LEU A 77 -4.69 -8.87 -6.98
C LEU A 77 -4.32 -9.38 -5.58
N LEU A 78 -5.06 -10.37 -5.06
CA LEU A 78 -4.74 -10.98 -3.77
C LEU A 78 -3.38 -11.66 -3.77
N ASP A 79 -3.06 -12.39 -4.83
CA ASP A 79 -1.76 -13.05 -5.03
C ASP A 79 -0.63 -12.01 -5.10
N PHE A 80 -0.79 -10.97 -5.91
CA PHE A 80 0.16 -9.87 -6.01
C PHE A 80 0.42 -9.19 -4.65
N VAL A 81 -0.63 -8.83 -3.92
CA VAL A 81 -0.49 -8.14 -2.63
C VAL A 81 0.23 -9.04 -1.60
N ASN A 82 -0.17 -10.30 -1.51
CA ASN A 82 0.32 -11.22 -0.49
C ASN A 82 1.70 -11.80 -0.78
N ASN A 83 2.01 -12.08 -2.05
CA ASN A 83 3.19 -12.84 -2.44
C ASN A 83 4.27 -11.99 -3.13
N GLU A 84 3.95 -10.80 -3.62
CA GLU A 84 4.93 -9.88 -4.22
C GLU A 84 5.09 -8.58 -3.43
N LEU A 85 4.00 -7.83 -3.23
CA LEU A 85 4.04 -6.48 -2.65
C LEU A 85 4.54 -6.50 -1.22
N PHE A 86 3.82 -7.16 -0.31
CA PHE A 86 4.19 -7.15 1.10
C PHE A 86 5.53 -7.81 1.40
N PRO A 87 5.88 -8.99 0.84
CA PRO A 87 7.19 -9.57 1.07
C PRO A 87 8.33 -8.62 0.67
N THR A 88 8.23 -8.02 -0.53
CA THR A 88 9.29 -7.13 -1.03
C THR A 88 9.42 -5.87 -0.18
N LEU A 89 8.31 -5.23 0.19
CA LEU A 89 8.38 -4.02 1.01
C LEU A 89 8.87 -4.30 2.43
N LYS A 90 8.52 -5.44 3.02
CA LYS A 90 9.04 -5.84 4.35
C LYS A 90 10.55 -6.06 4.34
N GLU A 91 11.10 -6.56 3.23
CA GLU A 91 12.56 -6.72 3.07
C GLU A 91 13.30 -5.37 3.03
N LEU A 92 12.65 -4.28 2.56
CA LEU A 92 13.25 -2.94 2.60
C LEU A 92 13.54 -2.47 4.04
N ALA A 93 12.71 -2.85 5.02
CA ALA A 93 12.90 -2.46 6.43
C ALA A 93 14.15 -3.08 7.07
N THR A 94 14.61 -4.21 6.53
CA THR A 94 15.67 -5.04 7.12
C THR A 94 16.96 -5.05 6.32
N SER A 95 16.96 -4.39 5.16
CA SER A 95 18.09 -4.38 4.24
C SER A 95 19.24 -3.49 4.77
N PRO A 96 20.50 -3.99 4.82
CA PRO A 96 21.63 -3.21 5.33
C PRO A 96 22.00 -2.05 4.39
N GLY A 97 22.21 -0.85 4.94
CA GLY A 97 22.65 0.32 4.16
C GLY A 97 21.54 1.09 3.44
N VAL A 98 20.28 0.79 3.78
CA VAL A 98 19.10 1.49 3.28
C VAL A 98 19.02 2.91 3.86
N ASP A 99 18.63 3.88 3.02
CA ASP A 99 18.40 5.26 3.46
C ASP A 99 17.33 5.26 4.57
N PRO A 100 17.46 6.05 5.64
CA PRO A 100 16.41 6.17 6.66
C PRO A 100 15.00 6.43 6.10
N ARG A 101 14.88 7.11 4.95
CA ARG A 101 13.60 7.36 4.27
C ARG A 101 12.99 6.10 3.68
N ASP A 102 13.83 5.18 3.23
CA ASP A 102 13.45 3.95 2.56
C ASP A 102 13.03 2.88 3.59
N ALA A 103 13.68 2.89 4.76
CA ALA A 103 13.31 2.03 5.89
C ALA A 103 11.87 2.31 6.38
N ILE A 104 11.40 3.57 6.29
CA ILE A 104 10.03 3.95 6.69
C ILE A 104 8.97 3.18 5.89
N VAL A 105 9.20 2.91 4.61
CA VAL A 105 8.25 2.14 3.79
C VAL A 105 8.12 0.73 4.33
N GLY A 106 9.26 0.09 4.62
CA GLY A 106 9.30 -1.25 5.17
C GLY A 106 8.71 -1.33 6.58
N GLU A 107 8.99 -0.35 7.44
CA GLU A 107 8.42 -0.27 8.78
C GLU A 107 6.89 -0.08 8.75
N ALA A 108 6.39 0.79 7.87
CA ALA A 108 4.95 1.08 7.77
C ALA A 108 4.12 -0.15 7.36
N VAL A 109 4.73 -1.11 6.66
CA VAL A 109 4.08 -2.35 6.21
C VAL A 109 4.58 -3.60 6.92
N ALA A 110 5.54 -3.48 7.86
CA ALA A 110 6.17 -4.62 8.55
C ALA A 110 5.13 -5.57 9.17
N ASP A 111 4.19 -4.98 9.91
CA ASP A 111 3.09 -5.69 10.57
C ASP A 111 1.78 -5.68 9.76
N ALA A 112 1.82 -5.21 8.51
CA ALA A 112 0.65 -5.24 7.64
C ALA A 112 0.37 -6.67 7.15
N TYR A 113 -0.92 -6.99 7.13
CA TYR A 113 -1.47 -8.22 6.57
C TYR A 113 -2.70 -7.84 5.73
N ASN A 114 -2.90 -8.51 4.59
CA ASN A 114 -4.10 -8.34 3.81
C ASN A 114 -5.14 -9.33 4.33
N TYR A 115 -6.23 -8.81 4.88
CA TYR A 115 -7.33 -9.64 5.36
C TYR A 115 -8.43 -9.80 4.31
N MET A 116 -8.40 -9.01 3.22
CA MET A 116 -9.45 -9.02 2.19
C MET A 116 -9.45 -10.33 1.40
N LYS A 117 -10.65 -10.74 0.95
CA LYS A 117 -10.89 -12.00 0.21
C LYS A 117 -11.83 -11.83 -0.97
#